data_AF-A0A0D6JC20-F1
#
_entry.id   AF-A0A0D6JC20-F1
#
_cell.length_a   1.000
_cell.length_b   1.000
_cell.length_c   1.000
_cell.angle_alpha   90.00
_cell.angle_beta   90.00
_cell.angle_gamma   90.00
#
_symmetry.space_group_name_H-M   'P 1'
#
loop_
_entity.id
_entity.type
_entity.pdbx_description
1 polymer ?
#
loop_
_entity_poly.entity_id
_entity_poly.type
_entity_poly.pdbx_seq_one_letter_code
_entity_poly.pdbx_strand_id
1 'polypeptide(L)'
;MPEPIGGRDGPFARLSNYEKKLLLSMVPSWSERYRIRKPHLNKQERETLLLTILLERRRLYERCFKSICANSNVEAPTVRDVLSEDRLRRYQPFMNAAIAATVDQRIHDDKADLSLRQAAENYRREKLGLPQPTPEQEEVVSQKRRERRHRMRM
;
A
#
# COMPACT_ATOMS: atom_id res chain seq x y z
N MET A 1 -5.40 16.59 -42.08
CA MET A 1 -4.62 16.90 -40.86
C MET A 1 -4.64 15.67 -39.97
N PRO A 2 -3.53 14.94 -39.76
CA PRO A 2 -3.53 13.85 -38.79
C PRO A 2 -3.45 14.44 -37.38
N GLU A 3 -4.35 14.01 -36.50
CA GLU A 3 -4.36 14.41 -35.09
C GLU A 3 -3.08 13.93 -34.35
N PRO A 4 -2.63 14.66 -33.32
CA PRO A 4 -1.40 14.32 -32.63
C PRO A 4 -1.59 13.06 -31.79
N ILE A 5 -0.83 12.01 -32.14
CA ILE A 5 -0.64 10.80 -31.35
C ILE A 5 0.18 11.19 -30.10
N GLY A 6 -0.50 11.53 -29.00
CA GLY A 6 0.17 12.01 -27.80
C GLY A 6 -0.67 11.86 -26.53
N GLY A 7 -0.50 10.75 -25.81
CA GLY A 7 -0.54 10.76 -24.33
C GLY A 7 -1.83 10.37 -23.60
N ARG A 8 -2.81 9.69 -24.24
CA ARG A 8 -4.11 9.36 -23.59
C ARG A 8 -4.35 7.90 -23.21
N ASP A 9 -3.39 7.00 -23.39
CA ASP A 9 -3.66 5.53 -23.31
C ASP A 9 -3.07 4.83 -22.07
N GLY A 10 -2.89 5.55 -20.97
CA GLY A 10 -2.52 4.96 -19.68
C GLY A 10 -3.75 4.55 -18.85
N PRO A 11 -3.68 3.52 -17.99
CA PRO A 11 -4.80 3.14 -17.12
C PRO A 11 -5.21 4.27 -16.16
N PHE A 12 -4.29 5.18 -15.83
CA PHE A 12 -4.57 6.40 -15.07
C PHE A 12 -5.19 7.53 -15.91
N ALA A 13 -5.13 7.48 -17.23
CA ALA A 13 -5.60 8.58 -18.09
C ALA A 13 -7.11 8.84 -17.94
N ARG A 14 -7.88 7.79 -17.62
CA ARG A 14 -9.33 7.84 -17.40
C ARG A 14 -9.75 8.40 -16.04
N LEU A 15 -8.79 8.63 -15.13
CA LEU A 15 -9.05 9.14 -13.79
C LEU A 15 -8.96 10.67 -13.75
N SER A 16 -9.83 11.28 -12.96
CA SER A 16 -9.72 12.70 -12.62
C SER A 16 -8.45 12.99 -11.83
N ASN A 17 -7.98 14.25 -11.84
CA ASN A 17 -6.81 14.66 -11.06
C ASN A 17 -7.01 14.46 -9.55
N TYR A 18 -8.25 14.59 -9.06
CA TYR A 18 -8.59 14.32 -7.68
C TYR A 18 -8.42 12.83 -7.34
N GLU A 19 -8.98 11.92 -8.15
CA GLU A 19 -8.86 10.47 -7.96
C GLU A 19 -7.40 10.01 -8.04
N LYS A 20 -6.61 10.58 -8.96
CA LYS A 20 -5.17 10.30 -9.03
C LYS A 20 -4.47 10.66 -7.73
N LYS A 21 -4.72 11.86 -7.19
CA LYS A 21 -4.12 12.31 -5.92
C LYS A 21 -4.55 11.41 -4.75
N LEU A 22 -5.83 11.09 -4.66
CA LEU A 22 -6.39 10.21 -3.62
C LEU A 22 -5.82 8.78 -3.68
N LEU A 23 -5.71 8.21 -4.88
CA LEU A 23 -5.15 6.86 -5.04
C LEU A 23 -3.64 6.86 -4.74
N LEU A 24 -2.90 7.87 -5.19
CA LEU A 24 -1.46 7.97 -4.94
C LEU A 24 -1.14 8.16 -3.45
N SER A 25 -2.04 8.72 -2.64
CA SER A 25 -1.86 8.78 -1.19
C SER A 25 -2.01 7.43 -0.49
N MET A 26 -2.51 6.38 -1.15
CA MET A 26 -2.66 5.02 -0.59
C MET A 26 -1.40 4.13 -0.69
N VAL A 27 -0.27 4.73 -1.11
CA VAL A 27 1.13 4.25 -1.07
C VAL A 27 1.33 2.72 -0.99
N PRO A 28 1.69 2.05 -2.11
CA PRO A 28 1.85 0.59 -2.15
C PRO A 28 2.88 0.05 -1.15
N SER A 29 2.67 -1.17 -0.65
CA SER A 29 3.61 -1.92 0.19
C SER A 29 4.91 -2.21 -0.57
N TRP A 30 5.93 -2.69 0.14
CA TRP A 30 7.17 -3.07 -0.51
C TRP A 30 6.96 -4.22 -1.50
N SER A 31 6.18 -5.24 -1.14
CA SER A 31 5.94 -6.41 -2.00
C SER A 31 5.14 -6.05 -3.24
N GLU A 32 4.15 -5.19 -3.11
CA GLU A 32 3.44 -4.56 -4.22
C GLU A 32 4.40 -3.79 -5.13
N ARG A 33 5.27 -2.93 -4.58
CA ARG A 33 6.30 -2.23 -5.38
C ARG A 33 7.24 -3.18 -6.09
N TYR A 34 7.62 -4.28 -5.46
CA TYR A 34 8.47 -5.30 -6.07
C TYR A 34 7.75 -6.01 -7.22
N ARG A 35 6.48 -6.38 -7.03
CA ARG A 35 5.62 -6.95 -8.10
C ARG A 35 5.53 -6.01 -9.29
N ILE A 36 5.38 -4.70 -9.05
CA ILE A 36 5.36 -3.66 -10.09
C ILE A 36 6.72 -3.48 -10.77
N ARG A 37 7.85 -3.66 -10.07
CA ARG A 37 9.20 -3.43 -10.61
C ARG A 37 9.79 -4.64 -11.35
N LYS A 38 8.99 -5.66 -11.67
CA LYS A 38 9.49 -6.83 -12.40
C LYS A 38 10.06 -6.44 -13.78
N PRO A 39 11.23 -6.97 -14.17
CA PRO A 39 11.94 -6.53 -15.37
C PRO A 39 11.19 -6.86 -16.67
N HIS A 40 10.39 -7.92 -16.69
CA HIS A 40 9.58 -8.32 -17.86
C HIS A 40 8.30 -7.53 -18.05
N LEU A 41 7.87 -6.73 -17.06
CA LEU A 41 6.67 -5.92 -17.18
C LEU A 41 6.97 -4.64 -17.98
N ASN A 42 6.19 -4.41 -19.03
CA ASN A 42 6.22 -3.16 -19.79
C ASN A 42 5.56 -2.02 -18.99
N LYS A 43 5.73 -0.77 -19.43
CA LYS A 43 5.23 0.41 -18.71
C LYS A 43 3.73 0.34 -18.43
N GLN A 44 2.92 -0.07 -19.41
CA GLN A 44 1.47 -0.11 -19.30
C GLN A 44 1.00 -1.20 -18.32
N GLU A 45 1.66 -2.36 -18.32
CA GLU A 45 1.42 -3.44 -17.35
C GLU A 45 1.76 -3.00 -15.92
N ARG A 46 2.88 -2.28 -15.74
CA ARG A 46 3.27 -1.72 -14.44
C ARG A 46 2.26 -0.71 -13.92
N GLU A 47 1.79 0.19 -14.79
CA GLU A 47 0.76 1.18 -14.43
C GLU A 47 -0.58 0.50 -14.13
N THR A 48 -0.95 -0.54 -14.88
CA THR A 48 -2.19 -1.30 -14.65
C THR A 48 -2.14 -2.01 -13.32
N LEU A 49 -1.02 -2.69 -13.03
CA LEU A 49 -0.82 -3.37 -11.76
C LEU A 49 -0.84 -2.39 -10.58
N LEU A 50 -0.19 -1.24 -10.72
CA LEU A 50 -0.25 -0.17 -9.72
C LEU A 50 -1.69 0.29 -9.48
N LEU A 51 -2.45 0.57 -10.55
CA LEU A 51 -3.84 1.00 -10.41
C LEU A 51 -4.69 -0.05 -9.69
N THR A 52 -4.57 -1.33 -10.06
CA THR A 52 -5.27 -2.44 -9.39
C THR A 52 -4.99 -2.47 -7.89
N ILE A 53 -3.71 -2.39 -7.51
CA ILE A 53 -3.28 -2.37 -6.11
C ILE A 53 -3.88 -1.17 -5.35
N LEU A 54 -3.84 0.03 -5.94
CA LEU A 54 -4.39 1.23 -5.29
C LEU A 54 -5.92 1.16 -5.14
N LEU A 55 -6.62 0.57 -6.11
CA LEU A 55 -8.07 0.37 -6.04
C LEU A 55 -8.46 -0.68 -4.98
N GLU A 56 -7.71 -1.78 -4.86
CA GLU A 56 -7.92 -2.78 -3.81
C GLU A 56 -7.76 -2.15 -2.43
N ARG A 57 -6.75 -1.31 -2.24
CA ARG A 57 -6.53 -0.58 -0.99
C ARG A 57 -7.63 0.42 -0.69
N ARG A 58 -8.10 1.15 -1.70
CA ARG A 58 -9.26 2.04 -1.55
C ARG A 58 -10.49 1.26 -1.08
N ARG A 59 -10.77 0.09 -1.67
CA ARG A 59 -11.89 -0.77 -1.28
C ARG A 59 -11.73 -1.29 0.15
N LEU A 60 -10.52 -1.65 0.56
CA LEU A 60 -10.23 -2.06 1.93
C LEU A 60 -10.51 -0.93 2.92
N TYR A 61 -10.00 0.27 2.63
CA TYR A 61 -10.27 1.46 3.44
C TYR A 61 -11.77 1.73 3.56
N GLU A 62 -12.50 1.77 2.44
CA GLU A 62 -13.95 1.98 2.43
C GLU A 62 -14.70 0.91 3.23
N ARG A 63 -14.26 -0.35 3.17
CA ARG A 63 -14.85 -1.44 3.95
C ARG A 63 -14.60 -1.28 5.45
N CYS A 64 -13.36 -1.00 5.87
CA CYS A 64 -13.01 -0.73 7.26
C CYS A 64 -13.82 0.45 7.80
N PHE A 65 -13.88 1.54 7.03
CA PHE A 65 -14.62 2.72 7.40
C PHE A 65 -16.13 2.46 7.58
N LYS A 66 -16.77 1.77 6.62
CA LYS A 66 -18.19 1.39 6.73
C LYS A 66 -18.45 0.47 7.93
N SER A 67 -17.56 -0.50 8.17
CA SER A 67 -17.70 -1.40 9.32
C SER A 67 -17.57 -0.66 10.65
N ILE A 68 -16.64 0.29 10.77
CA ILE A 68 -16.46 1.09 11.98
C ILE A 68 -17.68 2.00 12.21
N CYS A 69 -18.20 2.63 11.15
CA CYS A 69 -19.42 3.43 11.24
C CYS A 69 -20.61 2.58 11.71
N ALA A 70 -20.81 1.39 11.11
CA ALA A 70 -21.86 0.47 11.49
C ALA A 70 -21.75 0.01 12.95
N ASN A 71 -20.55 -0.35 13.41
CA ASN A 71 -20.29 -0.74 14.80
C ASN A 71 -20.52 0.41 15.79
N SER A 72 -20.41 1.66 15.32
CA SER A 72 -20.60 2.86 16.13
C SER A 72 -22.03 3.42 16.04
N ASN A 73 -22.96 2.71 15.38
CA ASN A 73 -24.33 3.15 15.08
C ASN A 73 -24.38 4.51 14.34
N VAL A 74 -23.39 4.78 13.50
CA VAL A 74 -23.34 5.97 12.64
C VAL A 74 -23.63 5.53 11.21
N GLU A 75 -24.59 6.20 10.56
CA GLU A 75 -24.84 5.98 9.14
C GLU A 75 -23.60 6.34 8.32
N ALA A 76 -23.24 5.43 7.40
CA ALA A 76 -22.11 5.67 6.50
C ALA A 76 -22.40 6.94 5.66
N PRO A 77 -21.42 7.84 5.53
CA PRO A 77 -21.62 9.11 4.83
C PRO A 77 -22.00 8.86 3.38
N THR A 78 -23.01 9.60 2.94
CA THR A 78 -23.37 9.76 1.54
C THR A 78 -22.43 10.74 0.85
N VAL A 79 -22.48 10.81 -0.48
CA VAL A 79 -21.69 11.79 -1.27
C VAL A 79 -21.97 13.23 -0.82
N ARG A 80 -23.19 13.52 -0.33
CA ARG A 80 -23.56 14.85 0.18
C ARG A 80 -22.88 15.19 1.52
N ASP A 81 -22.57 14.19 2.33
CA ASP A 81 -21.92 14.38 3.63
C ASP A 81 -20.44 14.76 3.50
N VAL A 82 -19.80 14.36 2.39
CA VAL A 82 -18.42 14.71 2.06
C VAL A 82 -18.29 16.19 1.62
N LEU A 83 -19.40 16.85 1.26
CA LEU A 83 -19.41 18.24 0.80
C LEU A 83 -19.61 19.27 1.92
N SER A 84 -19.78 18.84 3.17
CA SER A 84 -19.99 19.72 4.31
C SER A 84 -18.87 19.55 5.34
N GLU A 85 -18.16 20.65 5.67
CA GLU A 85 -17.03 20.63 6.59
C GLU A 85 -17.43 20.14 8.00
N ASP A 86 -18.58 20.58 8.52
CA ASP A 86 -19.11 20.13 9.81
C ASP A 86 -19.46 18.64 9.82
N ARG A 87 -19.87 18.08 8.68
CA ARG A 87 -20.16 16.65 8.57
C ARG A 87 -18.86 15.86 8.46
N LEU A 88 -17.87 16.34 7.69
CA LEU A 88 -16.53 15.74 7.65
C LEU A 88 -15.88 15.66 9.04
N ARG A 89 -16.02 16.70 9.87
CA ARG A 89 -15.50 16.71 11.25
C ARG A 89 -16.11 15.59 12.11
N ARG A 90 -17.40 15.29 11.95
CA ARG A 90 -18.05 14.17 12.66
C ARG A 90 -17.50 12.81 12.26
N TYR A 91 -17.10 12.65 11.00
CA TYR A 91 -16.55 11.40 10.48
C TYR A 91 -15.05 11.24 10.73
N GLN A 92 -14.34 12.31 11.12
CA GLN A 92 -12.91 12.30 11.39
C GLN A 92 -12.43 11.16 12.30
N PRO A 93 -13.04 10.86 13.46
CA PRO A 93 -12.60 9.75 14.30
C PRO A 93 -12.71 8.40 13.60
N PHE A 94 -13.79 8.16 12.84
CA PHE A 94 -14.00 6.91 12.11
C PHE A 94 -13.05 6.79 10.91
N MET A 95 -12.79 7.90 10.21
CA MET A 95 -11.79 7.96 9.15
C MET A 95 -10.39 7.63 9.69
N ASN A 96 -10.01 8.22 10.82
CA ASN A 96 -8.72 7.95 11.48
C ASN A 96 -8.62 6.48 11.93
N ALA A 97 -9.68 5.91 12.51
CA ALA A 97 -9.72 4.51 12.90
C ALA A 97 -9.62 3.56 11.70
N ALA A 98 -10.26 3.89 10.57
CA ALA A 98 -10.14 3.13 9.34
C ALA A 98 -8.73 3.22 8.73
N ILE A 99 -8.09 4.39 8.80
CA ILE A 99 -6.67 4.56 8.43
C ILE A 99 -5.79 3.67 9.31
N ALA A 100 -5.99 3.69 10.63
CA ALA A 100 -5.22 2.86 11.56
C ALA A 100 -5.38 1.37 11.25
N ALA A 101 -6.61 0.88 11.08
CA ALA A 101 -6.89 -0.51 10.74
C ALA A 101 -6.25 -0.95 9.42
N THR A 102 -6.29 -0.10 8.39
CA THR A 102 -5.65 -0.39 7.10
C THR A 102 -4.12 -0.36 7.17
N VAL A 103 -3.55 0.51 8.00
CA VAL A 103 -2.11 0.54 8.28
C VAL A 103 -1.67 -0.70 9.05
N ASP A 104 -2.42 -1.13 10.06
CA ASP A 104 -2.11 -2.32 10.86
C ASP A 104 -2.17 -3.59 10.01
N GLN A 105 -3.19 -3.73 9.17
CA GLN A 105 -3.26 -4.83 8.21
C GLN A 105 -2.03 -4.83 7.29
N ARG A 106 -1.63 -3.66 6.79
CA ARG A 106 -0.41 -3.53 5.97
C ARG A 106 0.84 -3.92 6.74
N ILE A 107 0.99 -3.52 8.01
CA ILE A 107 2.15 -3.90 8.83
C ILE A 107 2.17 -5.41 9.03
N HIS A 108 1.02 -6.03 9.24
CA HIS A 108 0.87 -7.48 9.35
C HIS A 108 1.29 -8.17 8.05
N ASP A 109 0.81 -7.71 6.89
CA ASP A 109 1.17 -8.24 5.58
C ASP A 109 2.69 -8.05 5.29
N ASP A 110 3.25 -6.88 5.62
CA ASP A 110 4.68 -6.60 5.48
C ASP A 110 5.54 -7.53 6.38
N LYS A 111 5.05 -7.90 7.58
CA LYS A 111 5.72 -8.87 8.47
C LYS A 111 5.65 -10.29 7.93
N ALA A 112 4.48 -10.72 7.44
CA ALA A 112 4.29 -12.03 6.82
C ALA A 112 5.20 -12.18 5.59
N ASP A 113 5.28 -11.13 4.76
CA ASP A 113 6.18 -11.08 3.60
C ASP A 113 7.66 -11.17 3.98
N LEU A 114 8.06 -10.55 5.10
CA LEU A 114 9.44 -10.63 5.60
C LEU A 114 9.80 -12.07 6.00
N SER A 115 8.89 -12.74 6.70
CA SER A 115 9.03 -14.13 7.12
C SER A 115 9.17 -15.07 5.91
N LEU A 116 8.33 -14.89 4.89
CA LEU A 116 8.42 -15.64 3.63
C LEU A 116 9.78 -15.46 2.91
N ARG A 117 10.37 -14.26 2.98
CA ARG A 117 11.72 -14.04 2.41
C ARG A 117 12.80 -14.77 3.17
N GLN A 118 12.76 -14.72 4.50
CA GLN A 118 13.70 -15.47 5.33
C GLN A 118 13.60 -16.96 5.02
N ALA A 119 12.38 -17.49 4.92
CA ALA A 119 12.16 -18.89 4.55
C ALA A 119 12.72 -19.24 3.15
N ALA A 120 12.47 -18.40 2.13
CA ALA A 120 12.96 -18.64 0.78
C ALA A 120 14.50 -18.52 0.67
N GLU A 121 15.09 -17.57 1.39
CA GLU A 121 16.55 -17.39 1.43
C GLU A 121 17.23 -18.56 2.16
N ASN A 122 16.64 -19.04 3.26
CA ASN A 122 17.10 -20.22 3.99
C ASN A 122 17.02 -21.47 3.11
N TYR A 123 15.92 -21.68 2.38
CA TYR A 123 15.78 -22.78 1.43
C TYR A 123 16.83 -22.72 0.32
N ARG A 124 17.11 -21.52 -0.23
CA ARG A 124 18.15 -21.34 -1.25
C ARG A 124 19.54 -21.65 -0.70
N ARG A 125 19.83 -21.24 0.53
CA ARG A 125 21.10 -21.53 1.20
C ARG A 125 21.28 -23.02 1.39
N GLU A 126 20.26 -23.72 1.89
CA GLU A 126 20.27 -25.17 2.07
C GLU A 126 20.52 -25.91 0.75
N LYS A 127 19.80 -25.54 -0.32
CA LYS A 127 20.01 -26.11 -1.66
C LYS A 127 21.41 -25.89 -2.23
N LEU A 128 22.08 -24.80 -1.86
CA LEU A 128 23.42 -24.44 -2.32
C LEU A 128 24.53 -24.82 -1.34
N GLY A 129 24.20 -25.49 -0.22
CA GLY A 129 25.16 -25.82 0.84
C GLY A 129 25.79 -24.60 1.53
N LEU A 130 25.13 -23.44 1.47
CA LEU A 130 25.63 -22.20 2.07
C LEU A 130 25.32 -22.19 3.58
N PRO A 131 26.23 -21.63 4.41
CA PRO A 131 26.00 -21.53 5.84
C PRO A 131 24.75 -20.69 6.15
N GLN A 132 23.97 -21.16 7.12
CA GLN A 132 22.87 -20.41 7.72
C GLN A 132 23.43 -19.15 8.39
N PRO A 133 22.73 -18.01 8.33
CA PRO A 133 23.15 -16.82 9.05
C PRO A 133 23.13 -17.09 10.56
N THR A 134 24.15 -16.62 11.28
CA THR A 134 24.19 -16.76 12.74
C THR A 134 23.25 -15.75 13.40
N PRO A 135 22.76 -16.02 14.63
CA PRO A 135 21.88 -15.09 15.36
C PRO A 135 22.48 -13.67 15.50
N GLU A 136 23.81 -13.60 15.69
CA GLU A 136 24.56 -12.34 15.76
C GLU A 136 24.50 -11.55 14.43
N GLN A 137 24.55 -12.24 13.29
CA GLN A 137 24.42 -11.60 11.97
C GLN A 137 23.00 -11.06 11.74
N GLU A 138 21.97 -11.73 12.24
CA GLU A 138 20.58 -11.26 12.16
C GLU A 138 20.33 -10.04 13.06
N GLU A 139 20.96 -9.97 14.24
CA GLU A 139 20.91 -8.81 15.12
C GLU A 139 21.60 -7.59 14.50
N VAL A 140 22.78 -7.76 13.89
CA VAL A 140 23.49 -6.65 13.21
C VAL A 140 22.66 -6.09 12.05
N VAL A 141 22.00 -6.94 11.26
CA VAL A 141 21.10 -6.50 10.18
C VAL A 141 19.87 -5.77 10.74
N SER A 142 19.34 -6.25 11.86
CA SER A 142 18.18 -5.65 12.53
C SER A 142 18.50 -4.29 13.15
N GLN A 143 19.67 -4.13 13.79
CA GLN A 143 20.17 -2.87 14.32
C GLN A 143 20.40 -1.84 13.20
N LYS A 144 21.10 -2.22 12.11
CA LYS A 144 21.30 -1.33 10.95
C LYS A 144 19.99 -0.88 10.31
N ARG A 145 18.96 -1.73 10.30
CA ARG A 145 17.60 -1.36 9.84
C ARG A 145 16.90 -0.39 10.77
N ARG A 146 17.05 -0.53 12.09
CA ARG A 146 16.50 0.41 13.09
C ARG A 146 17.17 1.78 12.99
N GLU A 147 18.49 1.83 12.88
CA GLU A 147 19.25 3.09 12.70
C GLU A 147 18.85 3.83 11.41
N ARG A 148 18.71 3.11 10.29
CA ARG A 148 18.24 3.71 9.02
C ARG A 148 16.83 4.30 9.14
N ARG A 149 15.92 3.62 9.84
CA ARG A 149 14.56 4.13 10.06
C ARG A 149 14.54 5.37 10.94
N HIS A 150 15.43 5.44 11.93
CA HIS A 150 15.58 6.62 12.78
C HIS A 150 16.13 7.82 12.00
N ARG A 151 17.13 7.60 11.13
CA ARG A 151 17.70 8.67 10.29
C ARG A 151 16.73 9.27 9.27
N MET A 152 15.74 8.51 8.80
CA MET A 152 14.74 9.03 7.85
C MET A 152 13.56 9.76 8.52
N ARG A 153 13.54 9.83 9.86
CA ARG A 153 12.52 10.53 10.65
C ARG A 153 13.03 11.83 11.27
N MET A 154 14.32 12.14 11.11
CA MET A 154 14.97 13.41 11.47
C MET A 154 15.17 14.21 10.18
#